data_AF-A0A6N9JAG0-F1
#
_entry.id   AF-A0A6N9JAG0-F1
#
_cell.length_a   1.000
_cell.length_b   1.000
_cell.length_c   1.000
_cell.angle_alpha   90.00
_cell.angle_beta   90.00
_cell.angle_gamma   90.00
#
_symmetry.space_group_name_H-M   'P 1'
#
loop_
_entity.id
_entity.type
_entity.pdbx_description
1 polymer ?
#
loop_
_entity_poly.entity_id
_entity_poly.type
_entity_poly.pdbx_seq_one_letter_code
_entity_poly.pdbx_strand_id
1 'polypeptide(L)'
;MTSRKIFFILIFTFFFAFPFPGTAFEKEAVTQIDTAEKLFTVIEFESTFMNRRKEEVLKILGEPDNKDKVQDKEVWKYKQVVKDKEKIWDQNIMFDFGRVNYIWSDNGK
;
A
#
# COMPACT_ATOMS: atom_id res chain seq x y z
N MET A 1 -12.04 -30.58 -67.00
CA MET A 1 -10.63 -30.11 -67.01
C MET A 1 -10.67 -28.64 -66.64
N THR A 2 -10.12 -28.14 -65.54
CA THR A 2 -8.98 -28.58 -64.74
C THR A 2 -9.06 -27.84 -63.40
N SER A 3 -8.81 -28.57 -62.30
CA SER A 3 -8.13 -28.21 -61.05
C SER A 3 -8.08 -26.74 -60.59
N ARG A 4 -8.13 -26.35 -59.31
CA ARG A 4 -8.07 -27.01 -58.00
C ARG A 4 -7.85 -25.81 -57.07
N LYS A 5 -8.90 -25.20 -56.53
CA LYS A 5 -8.73 -24.17 -55.49
C LYS A 5 -8.51 -24.89 -54.18
N ILE A 6 -7.33 -24.64 -53.65
CA ILE A 6 -6.68 -25.36 -52.57
C ILE A 6 -7.55 -25.27 -51.32
N PHE A 7 -7.87 -26.46 -50.84
CA PHE A 7 -8.55 -26.77 -49.61
C PHE A 7 -7.65 -26.32 -48.45
N PHE A 8 -7.81 -25.08 -47.98
CA PHE A 8 -7.14 -24.62 -46.75
C PHE A 8 -8.04 -24.94 -45.56
N ILE A 9 -7.85 -26.16 -45.08
CA ILE A 9 -8.25 -26.63 -43.75
C ILE A 9 -7.59 -25.72 -42.71
N LEU A 10 -8.38 -25.22 -41.76
CA LEU A 10 -8.04 -25.36 -40.35
C LEU A 10 -9.28 -25.09 -39.49
N ILE A 11 -9.96 -26.22 -39.26
CA ILE A 11 -10.84 -26.53 -38.15
C ILE A 11 -10.43 -25.72 -36.93
N PHE A 12 -11.32 -24.84 -36.49
CA PHE A 12 -11.23 -24.08 -35.26
C PHE A 12 -11.18 -25.10 -34.10
N THR A 13 -9.97 -25.37 -33.63
CA THR A 13 -9.69 -26.35 -32.59
C THR A 13 -10.36 -25.90 -31.29
N PHE A 14 -11.39 -26.66 -30.97
CA PHE A 14 -11.90 -26.94 -29.63
C PHE A 14 -10.73 -27.05 -28.61
N PHE A 15 -10.95 -26.48 -27.42
CA PHE A 15 -10.21 -26.77 -26.17
C PHE A 15 -8.78 -26.23 -26.05
N PHE A 16 -8.69 -24.97 -25.63
CA PHE A 16 -7.70 -24.59 -24.60
C PHE A 16 -8.46 -24.37 -23.27
N ALA A 17 -8.95 -25.46 -22.71
CA ALA A 17 -9.15 -25.55 -21.26
C ALA A 17 -7.76 -25.74 -20.64
N PHE A 18 -6.96 -24.67 -20.62
CA PHE A 18 -5.87 -24.59 -19.66
C PHE A 18 -6.50 -24.09 -18.36
N PRO A 19 -6.61 -24.92 -17.31
CA PRO A 19 -6.71 -24.37 -15.99
C PRO A 19 -5.36 -23.70 -15.75
N PHE A 20 -5.28 -22.39 -16.00
CA PHE A 20 -4.31 -21.61 -15.26
C PHE A 20 -4.68 -21.87 -13.79
N PRO A 21 -3.81 -22.52 -12.99
CA PRO A 21 -3.99 -22.43 -11.55
C PRO A 21 -3.97 -20.93 -11.32
N GLY A 22 -5.12 -20.37 -10.95
CA GLY A 22 -5.18 -19.03 -10.42
C GLY A 22 -4.23 -19.08 -9.25
N THR A 23 -3.01 -18.60 -9.44
CA THR A 23 -2.25 -18.03 -8.36
C THR A 23 -3.25 -17.06 -7.79
N ALA A 24 -3.83 -17.44 -6.66
CA ALA A 24 -4.48 -16.52 -5.78
C ALA A 24 -3.42 -15.44 -5.59
N PHE A 25 -3.54 -14.37 -6.37
CA PHE A 25 -3.35 -13.06 -5.80
C PHE A 25 -4.36 -13.06 -4.67
N GLU A 26 -3.89 -13.54 -3.52
CA GLU A 26 -4.30 -13.08 -2.24
C GLU A 26 -4.32 -11.57 -2.43
N LYS A 27 -5.51 -11.07 -2.80
CA LYS A 27 -5.90 -9.73 -2.46
C LYS A 27 -5.74 -9.78 -0.97
N GLU A 28 -4.55 -9.43 -0.47
CA GLU A 28 -4.41 -8.93 0.87
C GLU A 28 -5.58 -7.97 0.97
N ALA A 29 -6.58 -8.41 1.72
CA ALA A 29 -7.78 -7.67 1.89
C ALA A 29 -7.27 -6.38 2.50
N VAL A 30 -7.21 -5.32 1.68
CA VAL A 30 -7.20 -3.96 2.19
C VAL A 30 -8.59 -3.84 2.79
N THR A 31 -8.71 -4.40 3.99
CA THR A 31 -9.84 -4.24 4.87
C THR A 31 -10.02 -2.75 4.91
N GLN A 32 -11.18 -2.28 4.48
CA GLN A 32 -11.59 -0.92 4.78
C GLN A 32 -11.59 -0.84 6.30
N ILE A 33 -10.53 -0.23 6.84
CA ILE A 33 -10.35 -0.06 8.27
C ILE A 33 -11.18 1.16 8.61
N ASP A 34 -12.27 0.96 9.35
CA ASP A 34 -12.98 2.04 10.00
C ASP A 34 -11.96 2.90 10.75
N THR A 35 -11.95 4.19 10.46
CA THR A 35 -11.00 5.22 10.91
C THR A 35 -11.04 5.47 12.43
N ALA A 36 -11.70 4.61 13.20
CA ALA A 36 -11.71 4.63 14.65
C ALA A 36 -10.48 3.88 15.19
N GLU A 37 -9.38 4.62 15.37
CA GLU A 37 -8.40 4.33 16.43
C GLU A 37 -7.59 3.03 16.28
N LYS A 38 -7.18 2.65 15.06
CA LYS A 38 -6.23 1.56 14.89
C LYS A 38 -4.85 1.99 15.41
N LEU A 39 -4.49 1.52 16.60
CA LEU A 39 -3.11 1.57 17.10
C LEU A 39 -2.26 0.54 16.37
N PHE A 40 -1.24 1.00 15.65
CA PHE A 40 -0.28 0.14 14.97
C PHE A 40 0.81 -0.33 15.94
N THR A 41 1.39 -1.50 15.73
CA THR A 41 2.72 -1.76 16.30
C THR A 41 3.79 -0.96 15.54
N VAL A 42 4.98 -0.77 16.12
CA VAL A 42 6.09 -0.05 15.45
C VAL A 42 6.41 -0.69 14.10
N ILE A 43 6.53 -2.02 14.06
CA ILE A 43 6.88 -2.76 12.86
C ILE A 43 5.79 -2.62 11.79
N GLU A 44 4.51 -2.77 12.17
CA GLU A 44 3.40 -2.62 11.24
C GLU A 44 3.32 -1.20 10.68
N PHE A 45 3.58 -0.19 11.50
CA PHE A 45 3.56 1.21 11.07
C PHE A 45 4.66 1.45 10.04
N GLU A 46 5.90 1.08 10.35
CA GLU A 46 7.03 1.25 9.43
C GLU A 46 6.83 0.45 8.14
N SER A 47 6.41 -0.81 8.22
CA SER A 47 6.20 -1.64 7.03
C SER A 47 5.04 -1.17 6.16
N THR A 48 4.00 -0.58 6.77
CA THR A 48 2.84 -0.07 6.04
C THR A 48 3.18 1.23 5.31
N PHE A 49 3.89 2.15 5.97
CA PHE A 49 4.05 3.52 5.50
C PHE A 49 5.37 3.82 4.80
N MET A 50 6.45 3.05 5.04
CA MET A 50 7.74 3.34 4.39
C MET A 50 7.61 3.33 2.86
N ASN A 51 8.22 4.33 2.20
CA ASN A 51 8.18 4.55 0.74
C ASN A 51 6.76 4.75 0.13
N ARG A 52 5.71 4.85 0.95
CA ARG A 52 4.36 5.17 0.49
C ARG A 52 4.26 6.59 -0.02
N ARG A 53 3.34 6.83 -0.94
CA ARG A 53 3.03 8.19 -1.38
C ARG A 53 2.24 8.92 -0.31
N LYS A 54 2.42 10.24 -0.24
CA LYS A 54 1.74 11.13 0.70
C LYS A 54 0.21 10.97 0.66
N GLU A 55 -0.38 10.80 -0.51
CA GLU A 55 -1.83 10.63 -0.67
C GLU A 55 -2.33 9.31 -0.08
N GLU A 56 -1.52 8.26 -0.13
CA GLU A 56 -1.83 6.95 0.49
C GLU A 56 -1.77 7.04 2.01
N VAL A 57 -0.78 7.76 2.55
CA VAL A 57 -0.69 8.04 4.00
C VAL A 57 -1.93 8.80 4.47
N LEU A 58 -2.31 9.86 3.76
CA LEU A 58 -3.49 10.67 4.09
C LEU A 58 -4.79 9.84 4.04
N LYS A 59 -4.91 8.91 3.09
CA LYS A 59 -6.08 8.04 2.98
C LYS A 59 -6.21 7.07 4.17
N ILE A 60 -5.09 6.59 4.71
CA ILE A 60 -5.07 5.57 5.77
C ILE A 60 -5.12 6.23 7.16
N LEU A 61 -4.29 7.24 7.40
CA LEU A 61 -4.16 7.90 8.71
C LEU A 61 -5.02 9.15 8.86
N GLY A 62 -5.56 9.69 7.76
CA GLY A 62 -6.21 11.00 7.78
C GLY A 62 -5.21 12.15 7.87
N GLU A 63 -5.76 13.35 8.12
CA GLU A 63 -4.95 14.55 8.31
C GLU A 63 -4.05 14.40 9.55
N PRO A 64 -2.78 14.85 9.48
CA PRO A 64 -1.90 14.82 10.64
C PRO A 64 -2.29 15.87 11.68
N ASP A 65 -1.96 15.59 12.94
CA ASP A 65 -2.15 16.53 14.05
C ASP A 65 -1.30 17.79 13.90
N ASN A 66 -0.12 17.66 13.28
CA ASN A 66 0.77 18.77 13.01
C ASN A 66 1.56 18.55 11.71
N LYS A 67 1.85 19.65 11.01
CA LYS A 67 2.71 19.70 9.82
C LYS A 67 3.88 20.63 10.14
N ASP A 68 5.09 20.10 10.01
CA ASP A 68 6.34 20.81 10.27
C ASP A 68 7.30 20.68 9.07
N LYS A 69 8.46 21.32 9.16
CA LYS A 69 9.55 21.18 8.20
C LYS A 69 10.88 20.95 8.89
N VAL A 70 11.59 19.92 8.45
CA VAL A 70 12.95 19.61 8.90
C VAL A 70 13.84 19.53 7.67
N GLN A 71 14.87 20.39 7.61
CA GLN A 71 15.80 20.45 6.48
C GLN A 71 15.07 20.61 5.12
N ASP A 72 14.12 21.54 5.07
CA ASP A 72 13.24 21.81 3.91
C ASP A 72 12.32 20.65 3.49
N LYS A 73 12.37 19.51 4.18
CA LYS A 73 11.48 18.38 3.97
C LYS A 73 10.25 18.50 4.85
N GLU A 74 9.10 18.15 4.29
CA GLU A 74 7.83 18.16 5.01
C GLU A 74 7.78 16.99 6.00
N VAL A 75 7.34 17.28 7.21
CA VAL A 75 7.16 16.29 8.28
C VAL A 75 5.73 16.35 8.77
N TRP A 76 5.07 15.21 8.85
CA TRP A 76 3.74 15.06 9.44
C TRP A 76 3.85 14.36 10.78
N LYS A 77 3.24 14.93 11.82
CA LYS A 77 3.16 14.32 13.14
C LYS A 77 1.77 13.76 13.38
N TYR A 78 1.74 12.51 13.80
CA TYR A 78 0.54 11.78 14.21
C TYR A 78 0.69 11.39 15.67
N LYS A 79 -0.23 11.86 16.51
CA LYS A 79 -0.21 11.60 17.94
C LYS A 79 -0.81 10.26 18.25
N GLN A 80 -0.18 9.53 19.17
CA GLN A 80 -0.75 8.32 19.75
C GLN A 80 -1.20 7.24 18.75
N VAL A 81 -0.51 7.11 17.61
CA VAL A 81 -0.90 6.15 16.55
C VAL A 81 -0.19 4.80 16.65
N VAL A 82 0.88 4.71 17.43
CA VAL A 82 1.66 3.47 17.59
C VAL A 82 1.65 3.01 19.03
N LYS A 83 1.36 1.72 19.25
CA LYS A 83 1.48 1.04 20.54
C LYS A 83 2.65 0.06 20.51
N ASP A 84 3.56 0.20 21.45
CA ASP A 84 4.60 -0.78 21.73
C ASP A 84 4.54 -1.18 23.19
N LYS A 85 4.36 -2.48 23.43
CA LYS A 85 4.11 -3.06 24.77
C LYS A 85 2.94 -2.34 25.47
N GLU A 86 3.22 -1.64 26.57
CA GLU A 86 2.24 -0.90 27.37
C GLU A 86 2.29 0.62 27.13
N LYS A 87 3.04 1.07 26.12
CA LYS A 87 3.23 2.49 25.81
C LYS A 87 2.67 2.85 24.45
N ILE A 88 2.17 4.07 24.35
CA ILE A 88 1.67 4.67 23.12
C ILE A 88 2.62 5.80 22.72
N TRP A 89 2.89 5.91 21.42
CA TRP A 89 3.90 6.77 20.85
C TRP A 89 3.32 7.64 19.74
N ASP A 90 3.84 8.86 19.66
CA ASP A 90 3.65 9.74 18.52
C ASP A 90 4.58 9.29 17.40
N GLN A 91 4.14 9.42 16.16
CA GLN A 91 4.95 9.12 14.98
C GLN A 91 5.13 10.37 14.13
N ASN A 92 6.36 10.57 13.69
CA ASN A 92 6.69 11.59 12.72
C ASN A 92 7.03 10.90 11.40
N ILE A 93 6.44 11.39 10.31
CA ILE A 93 6.64 10.89 8.95
C ILE A 93 7.26 12.02 8.14
N MET A 94 8.49 11.84 7.68
CA MET A 94 9.16 12.77 6.78
C MET A 94 8.99 12.34 5.34
N PHE A 95 8.63 13.31 4.49
CA PHE A 95 8.47 13.10 3.06
C PHE A 95 9.66 13.63 2.27
N ASP A 96 10.09 12.85 1.29
CA ASP A 96 11.01 13.26 0.25
C ASP A 96 10.43 12.87 -1.12
N PHE A 97 10.46 13.79 -2.08
CA PHE A 97 9.82 13.61 -3.39
C PHE A 97 8.37 13.08 -3.33
N GLY A 98 7.59 13.55 -2.34
CA GLY A 98 6.18 13.16 -2.13
C GLY A 98 5.99 11.75 -1.55
N ARG A 99 7.05 11.10 -1.08
CA ARG A 99 7.01 9.75 -0.50
C ARG A 99 7.59 9.73 0.90
N VAL A 100 7.12 8.82 1.73
CA VAL A 100 7.69 8.58 3.04
C VAL A 100 9.14 8.13 2.88
N ASN A 101 10.06 8.91 3.42
CA ASN A 101 11.49 8.66 3.37
C ASN A 101 12.06 8.25 4.73
N TYR A 102 11.46 8.76 5.82
CA TYR A 102 11.94 8.49 7.16
C TYR A 102 10.79 8.56 8.17
N ILE A 103 10.86 7.70 9.20
CA ILE A 103 9.88 7.63 10.29
C ILE A 103 10.65 7.57 11.61
N TRP A 104 10.16 8.28 12.62
CA TRP A 104 10.66 8.14 13.99
C TRP A 104 9.58 8.41 15.03
N SER A 105 9.73 7.74 16.17
CA SER A 105 8.87 7.89 17.34
C SER A 105 9.27 9.07 18.20
N ASP A 106 8.28 9.76 18.76
CA ASP A 106 8.44 10.73 19.85
C ASP A 106 7.53 10.29 21.02
N ASN A 107 7.90 10.64 22.24
CA ASN A 107 7.18 10.17 23.43
C ASN A 107 5.84 10.89 23.65
N GLY A 108 5.49 11.86 22.80
CA GLY A 108 4.49 12.86 23.11
C GLY A 108 4.98 13.74 24.28
N LYS A 109 4.99 15.05 24.08
CA LYS A 109 5.14 16.00 25.19
C LYS A 109 3.77 16.49 25.62
#